data_AF-A0A5M8NUC0-F1
#
_entry.id   AF-A0A5M8NUC0-F1
#
_cell.length_a   1.000
_cell.length_b   1.000
_cell.length_c   1.000
_cell.angle_alpha   90.00
_cell.angle_beta   90.00
_cell.angle_gamma   90.00
#
_symmetry.space_group_name_H-M   'P 1'
#
loop_
_entity.id
_entity.type
_entity.pdbx_description
1 polymer ?
#
loop_
_entity_poly.entity_id
_entity_poly.type
_entity_poly.pdbx_seq_one_letter_code
_entity_poly.pdbx_strand_id
1 'polypeptide(L)'
;MKTFVITLLFLTGTCLFAQQPFELPLWSNGASNSNGQVNEKQQSENDKVNNITVYLSSKPNGMAIIMCPGGGYSGLAINHEGHDMAAWFNTQGITYIVLKYRMPN
;
A
#
# COMPACT_ATOMS: atom_id res chain seq x y z
N MET A 1 37.91 -16.70 -23.27
CA MET A 1 37.21 -15.39 -23.32
C MET A 1 35.69 -15.52 -23.36
N LYS A 2 35.08 -16.41 -24.16
CA LYS A 2 33.62 -16.56 -24.24
C LYS A 2 32.94 -17.00 -22.92
N THR A 3 33.58 -17.86 -22.15
CA THR A 3 33.09 -18.30 -20.82
C THR A 3 33.10 -17.19 -19.77
N PHE A 4 34.10 -16.30 -19.78
CA PHE A 4 34.13 -15.13 -18.89
C PHE A 4 33.01 -14.13 -19.18
N VAL A 5 32.64 -13.96 -20.45
CA VAL A 5 31.52 -13.09 -20.85
C VAL A 5 30.18 -13.65 -20.37
N ILE A 6 30.00 -14.97 -20.40
CA ILE A 6 28.76 -15.62 -19.93
C ILE A 6 28.64 -15.52 -18.39
N THR A 7 29.74 -15.70 -17.64
CA THR A 7 29.72 -15.56 -16.18
C THR A 7 29.46 -14.12 -15.73
N LEU A 8 29.98 -13.12 -16.45
CA LEU A 8 29.73 -11.71 -16.15
C LEU A 8 28.26 -11.31 -16.40
N LEU A 9 27.60 -11.92 -17.38
CA LEU A 9 26.19 -11.65 -17.71
C LEU A 9 25.20 -12.23 -16.70
N PHE A 10 25.58 -13.30 -15.99
CA PHE A 10 24.75 -13.87 -14.91
C PHE A 10 24.88 -13.10 -13.58
N LEU A 11 25.99 -12.40 -13.35
CA LEU A 11 26.24 -11.69 -12.08
C LEU A 11 25.52 -10.33 -11.99
N THR A 12 25.09 -9.75 -13.11
CA THR A 12 24.40 -8.46 -13.15
C THR A 12 22.88 -8.55 -12.89
N GLY A 13 22.32 -9.77 -12.77
CA GLY A 13 20.87 -9.97 -12.64
C GLY A 13 20.30 -9.90 -11.22
N THR A 14 21.12 -9.81 -10.17
CA THR A 14 20.66 -9.93 -8.77
C THR A 14 20.36 -8.61 -8.07
N CYS A 15 20.59 -7.47 -8.70
CA CYS A 15 20.27 -6.18 -8.12
C CYS A 15 19.02 -5.62 -8.81
N LEU A 16 17.91 -5.53 -8.06
CA LEU A 16 16.71 -4.68 -8.29
C LEU A 16 15.38 -5.46 -8.13
N PHE A 17 15.18 -6.13 -7.00
CA PHE A 17 13.82 -6.28 -6.50
C PHE A 17 13.54 -5.13 -5.53
N ALA A 18 13.06 -4.01 -6.07
CA ALA A 18 12.39 -3.02 -5.24
C ALA A 18 11.11 -3.66 -4.71
N GLN A 19 10.99 -3.78 -3.39
CA GLN A 19 9.82 -4.38 -2.77
C GLN A 19 8.58 -3.56 -3.15
N GLN A 20 7.71 -4.15 -3.97
CA GLN A 20 6.47 -3.51 -4.37
C GLN A 20 5.54 -3.42 -3.17
N PRO A 21 4.75 -2.33 -3.05
CA PRO A 21 3.70 -2.28 -2.05
C PRO A 21 2.73 -3.43 -2.26
N PHE A 22 2.19 -3.96 -1.16
CA PHE A 22 1.17 -5.00 -1.21
C PHE A 22 -0.05 -4.57 -0.41
N GLU A 23 -1.21 -5.08 -0.82
CA GLU A 23 -2.47 -4.80 -0.16
C GLU A 23 -2.89 -5.95 0.74
N LEU A 24 -3.41 -5.63 1.91
CA LEU A 24 -4.03 -6.58 2.82
C LEU A 24 -5.46 -6.14 3.12
N PRO A 25 -6.47 -7.00 2.97
CA PRO A 25 -7.82 -6.67 3.40
C PRO A 25 -7.83 -6.44 4.93
N LEU A 26 -8.59 -5.45 5.39
CA LEU A 26 -8.77 -5.21 6.83
C LEU A 26 -9.50 -6.37 7.52
N TRP A 27 -10.41 -7.01 6.78
CA TRP A 27 -11.16 -8.16 7.23
C TRP A 27 -11.10 -9.25 6.17
N SER A 28 -10.71 -10.45 6.56
CA SER A 28 -10.63 -11.62 5.67
C SER A 28 -11.97 -11.94 5.01
N ASN A 29 -13.09 -11.72 5.72
CA ASN A 29 -14.44 -12.02 5.27
C ASN A 29 -15.31 -10.75 5.12
N GLY A 30 -14.69 -9.56 5.00
CA GLY A 30 -15.41 -8.29 5.04
C GLY A 30 -15.83 -7.86 6.46
N ALA A 31 -16.30 -6.62 6.58
CA ALA A 31 -16.72 -6.08 7.87
C ALA A 31 -18.01 -6.74 8.37
N SER A 32 -18.09 -7.06 9.66
CA SER A 32 -19.25 -7.74 10.27
C SER A 32 -20.49 -6.88 10.40
N ASN A 33 -20.34 -5.55 10.46
CA ASN A 33 -21.42 -4.59 10.53
C ASN A 33 -21.57 -3.83 9.20
N SER A 34 -22.79 -3.43 8.86
CA SER A 34 -23.03 -2.51 7.75
C SER A 34 -22.58 -1.10 8.13
N ASN A 35 -22.02 -0.34 7.16
CA ASN A 35 -21.88 1.11 7.29
C ASN A 35 -23.15 1.85 6.86
N GLY A 36 -24.18 1.10 6.42
CA GLY A 36 -25.50 1.54 6.01
C GLY A 36 -25.58 2.25 4.65
N GLN A 37 -24.52 2.19 3.83
CA GLN A 37 -24.55 2.79 2.50
C GLN A 37 -25.42 1.95 1.57
N VAL A 38 -26.61 2.45 1.24
CA VAL A 38 -27.64 1.74 0.46
C VAL A 38 -27.30 1.72 -1.05
N ASN A 39 -26.41 2.61 -1.49
CA ASN A 39 -26.06 2.83 -2.91
C ASN A 39 -24.71 2.22 -3.29
N GLU A 40 -24.45 0.98 -2.87
CA GLU A 40 -23.26 0.22 -3.25
C GLU A 40 -23.10 0.04 -4.79
N LYS A 41 -24.11 0.37 -5.59
CA LYS A 41 -24.14 0.10 -7.04
C LYS A 41 -23.33 1.09 -7.90
N GLN A 42 -22.86 2.20 -7.35
CA GLN A 42 -22.03 3.18 -8.09
C GLN A 42 -20.55 3.15 -7.70
N GLN A 43 -20.19 2.38 -6.68
CA GLN A 43 -18.82 2.28 -6.20
C GLN A 43 -18.16 1.08 -6.87
N SER A 44 -17.05 1.32 -7.59
CA SER A 44 -16.26 0.26 -8.24
C SER A 44 -15.97 -0.86 -7.23
N GLU A 45 -15.86 -2.10 -7.69
CA GLU A 45 -15.50 -3.24 -6.81
C GLU A 45 -14.23 -2.96 -6.00
N ASN A 46 -13.28 -2.23 -6.62
CA ASN A 46 -12.05 -1.73 -5.97
C ASN A 46 -12.30 -0.72 -4.84
N ASP A 47 -13.40 0.03 -4.86
CA ASP A 47 -13.76 1.02 -3.84
C ASP A 47 -14.59 0.46 -2.68
N LYS A 48 -15.05 -0.79 -2.79
CA LYS A 48 -15.74 -1.49 -1.69
C LYS A 48 -14.79 -2.19 -0.74
N VAL A 49 -13.57 -2.50 -1.21
CA VAL A 49 -12.59 -3.24 -0.43
C VAL A 49 -11.88 -2.28 0.53
N ASN A 50 -12.10 -2.50 1.82
CA ASN A 50 -11.35 -1.82 2.87
C ASN A 50 -10.08 -2.61 3.12
N ASN A 51 -8.95 -1.99 2.85
CA ASN A 51 -7.64 -2.62 2.91
C ASN A 51 -6.62 -1.66 3.50
N ILE A 52 -5.44 -2.19 3.76
CA ILE A 52 -4.23 -1.41 3.95
C ILE A 52 -3.28 -1.66 2.79
N THR A 53 -2.63 -0.61 2.32
CA THR A 53 -1.49 -0.72 1.41
C THR A 53 -0.22 -0.56 2.23
N VAL A 54 0.65 -1.58 2.21
CA VAL A 54 1.87 -1.61 3.02
C VAL A 54 3.09 -1.31 2.14
N TYR A 55 3.82 -0.27 2.50
CA TYR A 55 5.09 0.14 1.90
C TYR A 55 6.23 -0.21 2.86
N LEU A 56 6.91 -1.32 2.59
CA LEU A 56 8.05 -1.75 3.37
C LEU A 56 9.31 -0.95 3.00
N SER A 57 10.03 -0.47 4.01
CA SER A 57 11.37 0.06 3.79
C SER A 57 12.35 -1.07 3.50
N SER A 58 13.29 -0.84 2.57
CA SER A 58 14.38 -1.77 2.28
C SER A 58 15.39 -1.91 3.44
N LYS A 59 15.41 -0.95 4.36
CA LYS A 59 16.24 -0.94 5.57
C LYS A 59 15.38 -0.55 6.78
N PRO A 60 14.52 -1.47 7.26
CA PRO A 60 13.55 -1.15 8.31
C PRO A 60 14.26 -0.83 9.63
N ASN A 61 13.83 0.27 10.26
CA ASN A 61 14.34 0.72 11.57
C ASN A 61 13.46 0.24 12.75
N GLY A 62 12.44 -0.58 12.46
CA GLY A 62 11.48 -1.11 13.44
C GLY A 62 10.25 -0.24 13.69
N MET A 63 10.17 0.97 13.14
CA MET A 63 9.00 1.84 13.26
C MET A 63 8.02 1.65 12.10
N ALA A 64 6.74 1.88 12.39
CA ALA A 64 5.68 1.91 11.40
C ALA A 64 4.75 3.12 11.62
N ILE A 65 4.22 3.67 10.53
CA ILE A 65 3.19 4.71 10.52
C ILE A 65 1.97 4.19 9.78
N ILE A 66 0.79 4.40 10.37
CA ILE A 66 -0.50 4.17 9.72
C ILE A 66 -1.06 5.55 9.33
N MET A 67 -1.12 5.81 8.02
CA MET A 67 -1.75 7.01 7.47
C MET A 67 -3.24 6.77 7.27
N CYS A 68 -4.03 7.63 7.91
CA CYS A 68 -5.47 7.71 7.71
C CYS A 68 -5.75 8.91 6.79
N PRO A 69 -6.03 8.70 5.50
CA PRO A 69 -6.30 9.79 4.57
C PRO A 69 -7.47 10.66 5.03
N GLY A 70 -7.45 11.94 4.70
CA GLY A 70 -8.57 12.86 4.94
C GLY A 70 -9.65 12.76 3.86
N GLY A 71 -10.38 13.86 3.70
CA GLY A 71 -11.53 13.97 2.78
C GLY A 71 -12.87 14.28 3.45
N GLY A 72 -12.86 14.62 4.75
CA GLY A 72 -14.01 15.19 5.46
C GLY A 72 -15.29 14.34 5.40
N TYR A 73 -15.15 13.02 5.32
CA TYR A 73 -16.25 12.08 5.10
C TYR A 73 -17.07 12.28 3.81
N SER A 74 -16.59 13.10 2.88
CA SER A 74 -17.17 13.23 1.53
C SER A 74 -16.40 12.42 0.48
N GLY A 75 -15.19 11.97 0.82
CA GLY A 75 -14.36 11.08 0.02
C GLY A 75 -13.10 10.67 0.78
N LEU A 76 -12.21 9.94 0.10
CA LEU A 76 -10.89 9.57 0.60
C LEU A 76 -9.81 10.24 -0.25
N ALA A 77 -9.06 11.16 0.34
CA ALA A 77 -7.91 11.83 -0.27
C ALA A 77 -6.67 10.90 -0.41
N ILE A 78 -6.90 9.61 -0.67
CA ILE A 78 -5.92 8.53 -0.46
C ILE A 78 -4.70 8.61 -1.37
N ASN A 79 -4.84 9.17 -2.58
CA ASN A 79 -3.70 9.30 -3.49
C ASN A 79 -2.68 10.31 -2.96
N HIS A 80 -3.12 11.55 -2.71
CA HIS A 80 -2.22 12.66 -2.38
C HIS A 80 -1.89 12.76 -0.89
N GLU A 81 -2.83 12.42 0.00
CA GLU A 81 -2.56 12.41 1.44
C GLU A 81 -2.09 11.04 1.93
N GLY A 82 -2.50 9.96 1.27
CA GLY A 82 -2.08 8.60 1.62
C GLY A 82 -0.73 8.24 1.00
N HIS A 83 -0.70 7.96 -0.30
CA HIS A 83 0.41 7.27 -0.95
C HIS A 83 1.67 8.11 -1.16
N ASP A 84 1.55 9.41 -1.42
CA ASP A 84 2.68 10.28 -1.80
C ASP A 84 3.79 10.36 -0.74
N MET A 85 3.45 10.19 0.55
CA MET A 85 4.41 10.24 1.66
C MET A 85 5.19 8.94 1.87
N ALA A 86 4.77 7.83 1.24
CA ALA A 86 5.34 6.50 1.48
C ALA A 86 6.85 6.45 1.21
N ALA A 87 7.27 7.01 0.07
CA ALA A 87 8.68 7.02 -0.32
C ALA A 87 9.54 7.77 0.68
N TRP A 88 9.07 8.93 1.16
CA TRP A 88 9.81 9.76 2.12
C TRP A 88 10.01 9.02 3.45
N PHE A 89 8.97 8.41 4.02
CA PHE A 89 9.09 7.62 5.23
C PHE A 89 9.95 6.37 5.06
N ASN A 90 9.82 5.67 3.94
CA ASN A 90 10.66 4.51 3.64
C ASN A 90 12.16 4.88 3.57
N THR A 91 12.53 6.08 3.09
CA THR A 91 13.95 6.53 3.10
C THR A 91 14.53 6.65 4.50
N GLN A 92 13.68 6.86 5.51
CA GLN A 92 14.07 6.95 6.92
C GLN A 92 14.06 5.59 7.63
N GLY A 93 13.77 4.51 6.91
CA GLY A 93 13.64 3.17 7.49
C GLY A 93 12.26 2.86 8.06
N ILE A 94 11.27 3.73 7.87
CA ILE A 94 9.93 3.57 8.46
C ILE A 94 9.04 2.80 7.50
N THR A 95 8.36 1.76 8.00
CA THR A 95 7.28 1.10 7.26
C THR A 95 6.06 2.01 7.22
N TYR A 96 5.52 2.26 6.04
CA TYR A 96 4.41 3.18 5.87
C TYR A 96 3.17 2.41 5.39
N ILE A 97 2.04 2.62 6.05
CA ILE A 97 0.81 1.85 5.84
C ILE A 97 -0.31 2.83 5.54
N VAL A 98 -0.94 2.75 4.36
CA VAL A 98 -2.07 3.60 4.00
C VAL A 98 -3.37 2.85 4.29
N LEU A 99 -4.26 3.44 5.07
CA LEU A 99 -5.55 2.86 5.43
C LEU A 99 -6.66 3.32 4.48
N LYS A 100 -7.30 2.39 3.77
CA LYS A 100 -8.57 2.60 3.08
C LYS A 100 -9.72 2.19 3.99
N TYR A 101 -10.34 3.18 4.64
CA TYR A 101 -11.41 2.96 5.62
C TYR A 101 -12.82 3.11 5.02
N ARG A 102 -13.84 2.59 5.73
CA ARG A 102 -15.25 2.76 5.37
C ARG A 102 -15.75 4.17 5.69
N MET A 103 -16.48 4.74 4.75
CA MET A 103 -17.15 6.02 4.94
C MET A 103 -18.44 5.85 5.78
N PRO A 104 -18.78 6.84 6.62
CA PRO A 104 -20.06 6.87 7.32
C PRO A 104 -21.21 7.20 6.35
N ASN A 105 -22.44 6.99 6.83
CA ASN A 105 -23.67 7.46 6.21
C ASN A 105 -24.05 8.87 6.65
#